data_AF-A0AAV0TJC6-F1
#
_entry.id   AF-A0AAV0TJC6-F1
#
_cell.length_a   1.000
_cell.length_b   1.000
_cell.length_c   1.000
_cell.angle_alpha   90.00
_cell.angle_beta   90.00
_cell.angle_gamma   90.00
#
_symmetry.space_group_name_H-M   'P 1'
#
loop_
_entity.id
_entity.type
_entity.pdbx_description
1 polymer ?
#
loop_
_entity_poly.entity_id
_entity_poly.type
_entity_poly.pdbx_seq_one_letter_code
_entity_poly.pdbx_strand_id
1 'polypeptide(L)'
;MAKSLDQVNTDLNNVQNRMDVIEARLADEMKQVDGPVGSTDLREYQTQLLLKLRAIRDSMQKEGSSLEQLRKERDDARIERDALKNQVDRLSYRVHHLKQHVPVPSPADMKP
;
A
#
# COMPACT_ATOMS: atom_id res chain seq x y z
N MET A 1 -1.42 -10.41 -7.11
CA MET A 1 -1.74 -9.25 -6.23
C MET A 1 -0.51 -8.67 -5.53
N ALA A 2 0.28 -9.41 -4.74
CA ALA A 2 1.47 -8.85 -4.07
C ALA A 2 2.47 -8.20 -5.05
N LYS A 3 2.87 -8.93 -6.10
CA LYS A 3 3.68 -8.40 -7.22
C LYS A 3 3.11 -7.14 -7.89
N SER A 4 1.79 -6.94 -7.83
CA SER A 4 1.13 -5.78 -8.45
C SER A 4 1.26 -4.53 -7.58
N LEU A 5 1.13 -4.66 -6.26
CA LEU A 5 1.34 -3.55 -5.32
C LEU A 5 2.81 -3.13 -5.28
N ASP A 6 3.72 -4.11 -5.34
CA ASP A 6 5.17 -3.87 -5.38
C ASP A 6 5.57 -3.12 -6.64
N GLN A 7 5.04 -3.54 -7.80
CA GLN A 7 5.24 -2.83 -9.06
C GLN A 7 4.68 -1.40 -9.00
N VAL A 8 3.46 -1.19 -8.48
CA VAL A 8 2.85 0.14 -8.37
C VAL A 8 3.69 1.09 -7.51
N ASN A 9 4.29 0.59 -6.41
CA ASN A 9 5.15 1.41 -5.57
C ASN A 9 6.48 1.76 -6.26
N THR A 10 7.05 0.82 -7.00
CA THR A 10 8.23 1.09 -7.85
C THR A 10 7.91 2.16 -8.89
N ASP A 11 6.75 2.07 -9.53
CA ASP A 11 6.31 3.04 -10.54
C ASP A 11 6.05 4.42 -9.93
N LEU A 12 5.42 4.49 -8.74
CA LEU A 12 5.25 5.74 -7.98
C LEU A 12 6.59 6.41 -7.66
N ASN A 13 7.55 5.64 -7.15
CA ASN A 13 8.89 6.16 -6.85
C ASN A 13 9.60 6.67 -8.12
N ASN A 14 9.47 5.95 -9.23
CA ASN A 14 10.04 6.38 -10.51
C ASN A 14 9.42 7.69 -11.02
N VAL A 15 8.11 7.87 -10.85
CA VAL A 15 7.42 9.11 -11.25
C VAL A 15 7.81 10.27 -10.33
N GLN A 16 7.93 10.05 -9.01
CA GLN A 16 8.40 11.07 -8.07
C GLN A 16 9.80 11.57 -8.45
N ASN A 17 10.74 10.65 -8.71
CA ASN A 17 12.10 11.01 -9.14
C ASN A 17 12.10 11.86 -10.44
N ARG A 18 11.26 11.49 -11.41
CA ARG A 18 11.13 12.25 -12.66
C ARG A 18 10.55 13.65 -12.42
N MET A 19 9.59 13.78 -11.51
CA MET A 19 9.04 15.08 -11.13
C MET A 19 10.07 15.96 -10.45
N ASP A 20 10.86 15.43 -9.51
CA ASP A 20 11.93 16.21 -8.85
C ASP A 20 12.94 16.75 -9.88
N VAL A 21 13.32 15.94 -10.87
CA VAL A 21 14.19 16.37 -11.98
C VAL A 21 13.55 17.45 -12.84
N ILE A 22 12.26 17.33 -13.16
CA ILE A 22 11.53 18.33 -13.95
C ILE A 22 11.43 19.65 -13.19
N GLU A 23 11.09 19.60 -11.90
CA GLU A 23 11.00 20.80 -11.07
C GLU A 23 12.35 21.52 -10.94
N ALA A 24 13.44 20.77 -10.74
CA ALA A 24 14.78 21.33 -10.68
C ALA A 24 15.15 22.03 -12.00
N ARG A 25 14.88 21.38 -13.15
CA ARG A 25 15.10 21.96 -14.48
C ARG A 25 14.28 23.22 -14.70
N LEU A 26 13.00 23.21 -14.34
CA LEU A 26 12.13 24.38 -14.53
C LEU A 26 12.59 25.56 -13.66
N ALA A 27 13.03 25.29 -12.43
CA ALA A 27 13.57 26.30 -11.54
C ALA A 27 14.87 26.92 -12.08
N ASP A 28 15.72 26.14 -12.76
CA ASP A 28 16.93 26.65 -13.41
C ASP A 28 16.63 27.40 -14.71
N GLU A 29 15.68 26.92 -15.53
CA GLU A 29 15.19 27.66 -16.71
C GLU A 29 14.60 29.02 -16.32
N MET A 30 13.85 29.12 -15.22
CA MET A 30 13.33 30.40 -14.72
C MET A 30 14.44 31.42 -14.41
N LYS A 31 15.62 30.97 -13.96
CA LYS A 31 16.77 31.87 -13.72
C LYS A 31 17.40 32.38 -15.02
N GLN A 32 17.29 31.61 -16.11
CA GLN A 32 17.84 31.99 -17.42
C GLN A 32 16.89 32.88 -18.24
N VAL A 33 15.59 32.81 -17.97
CA VAL A 33 14.56 33.68 -18.57
C VAL A 33 14.54 35.09 -17.96
N ASP A 34 15.31 35.34 -16.89
CA ASP A 34 15.45 36.64 -16.19
C ASP A 34 16.27 37.69 -16.98
N GLY A 35 16.22 37.63 -18.31
CA GLY A 35 16.72 38.66 -19.23
C GLY A 35 15.62 39.66 -19.62
N PRO A 36 15.98 40.83 -20.17
CA PRO A 36 15.07 41.97 -20.40
C PRO A 36 13.86 41.72 -21.34
N VAL A 37 13.74 40.52 -21.91
CA VAL A 37 12.68 40.10 -22.86
C VAL A 37 11.87 38.90 -22.39
N GLY A 38 12.11 38.37 -21.18
CA GLY A 38 11.23 37.35 -20.58
C GLY A 38 9.90 37.98 -20.19
N SER A 39 8.84 37.73 -20.96
CA SER A 39 7.53 38.34 -20.66
C SER A 39 7.01 37.86 -19.30
N THR A 40 6.39 38.77 -18.55
CA THR A 40 5.71 38.50 -17.28
C THR A 40 4.81 37.28 -17.36
N ASP A 41 4.12 37.09 -18.49
CA ASP A 41 3.21 35.97 -18.75
C ASP A 41 3.94 34.62 -18.76
N LEU A 42 5.16 34.56 -19.31
CA LEU A 42 5.98 33.34 -19.31
C LEU A 42 6.40 32.96 -17.89
N ARG A 43 6.77 33.95 -17.08
CA ARG A 43 7.16 33.75 -15.67
C ARG A 43 5.97 33.28 -14.83
N GLU A 44 4.80 33.85 -15.07
CA GLU A 44 3.57 33.50 -14.37
C GLU A 44 3.12 32.09 -14.75
N TYR A 45 3.20 31.74 -16.04
CA TYR A 45 2.96 30.38 -16.52
C TYR A 45 3.92 29.35 -15.89
N GLN A 46 5.22 29.61 -15.86
CA GLN A 46 6.21 28.74 -15.23
C GLN A 46 5.95 28.55 -13.74
N THR A 47 5.58 29.63 -13.03
CA THR A 47 5.22 29.58 -11.61
C THR A 47 3.98 28.70 -11.38
N GLN A 48 2.94 28.88 -12.20
CA GLN A 48 1.73 28.06 -12.13
C GLN A 48 2.01 26.58 -12.42
N LEU A 49 2.92 26.30 -13.37
CA LEU A 49 3.33 24.94 -13.68
C LEU A 49 4.06 24.29 -12.49
N LEU A 50 4.99 25.00 -11.84
CA LEU A 50 5.67 24.51 -10.64
C LEU A 50 4.69 24.22 -9.50
N LEU A 51 3.72 25.11 -9.27
CA LEU A 51 2.70 24.90 -8.24
C LEU A 51 1.87 23.64 -8.52
N LYS A 52 1.47 23.42 -9.77
CA LYS A 52 0.76 22.20 -10.18
C LYS A 52 1.60 20.95 -9.99
N LEU A 53 2.88 20.99 -10.36
CA LEU A 53 3.80 19.86 -10.15
C LEU A 53 3.95 19.53 -8.66
N ARG A 54 4.13 20.54 -7.80
CA ARG A 54 4.17 20.32 -6.34
C ARG A 54 2.89 19.67 -5.81
N ALA A 55 1.72 20.16 -6.23
CA ALA A 55 0.44 19.60 -5.81
C ALA A 55 0.26 18.13 -6.24
N ILE A 56 0.74 17.77 -7.45
CA ILE A 56 0.76 16.37 -7.91
C ILE A 56 1.69 15.53 -7.02
N ARG A 57 2.85 16.07 -6.64
CA ARG A 57 3.85 15.37 -5.81
C ARG A 57 3.28 15.05 -4.44
N ASP A 58 2.66 16.04 -3.81
CA ASP A 58 2.06 15.91 -2.48
C ASP A 58 0.94 14.86 -2.49
N SER A 59 0.13 14.86 -3.56
CA SER A 59 -0.93 13.86 -3.76
C SER A 59 -0.36 12.45 -3.90
N MET A 60 0.69 12.29 -4.71
CA MET A 60 1.39 11.01 -4.88
C MET A 60 2.01 10.51 -3.57
N GLN A 61 2.60 11.41 -2.76
CA GLN A 61 3.20 11.03 -1.47
C GLN A 61 2.13 10.53 -0.48
N LYS A 62 0.94 11.14 -0.51
CA LYS A 62 -0.21 10.70 0.29
C LYS A 62 -0.74 9.33 -0.18
N GLU A 63 -0.83 9.11 -1.48
CA GLU A 63 -1.23 7.83 -2.05
C GLU A 63 -0.22 6.71 -1.75
N GLY A 64 1.08 7.00 -1.88
CA GLY A 64 2.16 6.07 -1.50
C GLY A 64 2.09 5.68 -0.02
N SER A 65 1.84 6.65 0.88
CA SER A 65 1.63 6.36 2.32
C SER A 65 0.43 5.44 2.55
N SER A 66 -0.65 5.65 1.80
CA SER A 66 -1.85 4.81 1.88
C SER A 66 -1.58 3.38 1.38
N LEU A 67 -0.74 3.24 0.35
CA LEU A 67 -0.36 1.95 -0.21
C LEU A 67 0.51 1.13 0.75
N GLU A 68 1.44 1.75 1.47
CA GLU A 68 2.22 1.08 2.51
C GLU A 68 1.34 0.62 3.68
N GLN A 69 0.34 1.42 4.07
CA GLN A 69 -0.63 1.02 5.07
C GLN A 69 -1.42 -0.23 4.62
N LEU A 70 -1.90 -0.25 3.38
CA LEU A 70 -2.61 -1.42 2.82
C LEU A 70 -1.73 -2.67 2.76
N ARG A 71 -0.42 -2.53 2.49
CA ARG A 71 0.51 -3.66 2.56
C ARG A 71 0.60 -4.23 3.97
N LYS A 72 0.74 -3.37 4.96
CA LYS A 72 0.82 -3.77 6.37
C LYS A 72 -0.45 -4.51 6.80
N GLU A 73 -1.62 -3.92 6.54
CA GLU A 73 -2.92 -4.52 6.87
C GLU A 73 -3.10 -5.90 6.21
N ARG A 74 -2.70 -6.03 4.95
CA ARG A 74 -2.71 -7.31 4.23
C ARG A 74 -1.79 -8.35 4.89
N ASP A 75 -0.59 -7.95 5.30
CA ASP A 75 0.38 -8.87 5.87
C ASP A 75 -0.05 -9.31 7.28
N ASP A 76 -0.62 -8.41 8.08
CA ASP A 76 -1.25 -8.73 9.36
C ASP A 76 -2.42 -9.72 9.17
N ALA A 77 -3.30 -9.47 8.20
CA ALA A 77 -4.41 -10.38 7.88
C ALA A 77 -3.94 -11.77 7.43
N ARG A 78 -2.81 -11.87 6.73
CA ARG A 78 -2.21 -13.15 6.34
C ARG A 78 -1.71 -13.93 7.55
N ILE A 79 -1.03 -13.26 8.46
CA ILE A 79 -0.52 -13.83 9.72
C ILE A 79 -1.70 -14.37 10.55
N GLU A 80 -2.74 -13.57 10.72
CA GLU A 80 -3.93 -13.97 11.47
C GLU A 80 -4.62 -15.18 10.82
N ARG A 81 -4.80 -15.15 9.50
CA ARG A 81 -5.36 -16.26 8.73
C ARG A 81 -4.56 -17.55 8.89
N ASP A 82 -3.23 -17.47 8.91
CA ASP A 82 -2.37 -18.65 9.14
C ASP A 82 -2.48 -19.17 10.57
N ALA A 83 -2.56 -18.28 11.57
CA ALA A 83 -2.78 -18.66 12.95
C ALA A 83 -4.13 -19.36 13.16
N LEU A 84 -5.20 -18.81 12.58
CA LEU A 84 -6.55 -19.41 12.62
C LEU A 84 -6.57 -20.77 11.94
N LYS A 85 -5.93 -20.90 10.78
CA LYS A 85 -5.82 -22.19 10.08
C LYS A 85 -5.16 -23.26 10.95
N ASN A 86 -4.04 -22.92 11.61
CA ASN A 86 -3.37 -23.82 12.54
C ASN A 86 -4.27 -24.22 13.72
N GLN A 87 -5.09 -23.31 14.24
CA GLN A 87 -6.04 -23.62 15.31
C GLN A 87 -7.14 -24.57 14.82
N VAL A 88 -7.69 -24.34 13.63
CA VAL A 88 -8.68 -25.20 13.00
C VAL A 88 -8.12 -26.60 12.78
N ASP A 89 -6.88 -26.73 12.30
CA ASP A 89 -6.24 -28.02 12.08
C ASP A 89 -6.08 -28.80 13.40
N ARG A 90 -5.63 -28.12 14.46
CA ARG A 90 -5.52 -28.72 15.82
C ARG A 90 -6.87 -29.16 16.37
N LEU A 91 -7.91 -28.33 16.23
CA LEU A 91 -9.25 -28.67 16.70
C LEU A 91 -9.83 -29.83 15.90
N SER A 92 -9.64 -29.83 14.58
CA SER A 92 -10.10 -30.90 13.69
C SER A 92 -9.44 -32.23 14.06
N TYR A 93 -8.13 -32.22 14.32
CA TYR A 93 -7.41 -33.39 14.83
C TYR A 93 -8.00 -33.88 16.15
N ARG A 94 -8.22 -33.00 17.12
CA ARG A 94 -8.80 -33.36 18.44
C ARG A 94 -10.19 -33.95 18.28
N VAL A 95 -11.05 -33.36 17.46
CA VAL A 95 -12.40 -33.88 17.19
C VAL A 95 -12.33 -35.27 16.56
N HIS A 96 -11.45 -35.46 15.58
CA HIS A 96 -11.26 -36.77 14.95
C HIS A 96 -10.79 -37.82 15.95
N HIS A 97 -9.79 -37.49 16.77
CA HIS A 97 -9.28 -38.36 17.82
C HIS A 97 -10.38 -38.73 18.84
N LEU A 98 -11.17 -37.75 19.29
CA LEU A 98 -12.28 -38.01 20.23
C LEU A 98 -13.33 -38.96 19.61
N LYS A 99 -13.68 -38.77 18.34
CA LYS A 99 -14.62 -39.67 17.64
C LYS A 99 -14.11 -41.10 17.53
N GLN A 100 -12.79 -41.31 17.50
CA GLN A 100 -12.19 -42.64 17.38
C GLN A 100 -11.93 -43.32 18.72
N HIS A 101 -11.65 -42.55 19.77
CA HIS A 101 -11.09 -43.09 21.02
C HIS A 101 -11.93 -42.83 22.27
N VAL A 102 -12.99 -42.03 22.19
CA VAL A 102 -13.89 -41.82 23.33
C VAL A 102 -15.20 -42.58 23.10
N PRO A 103 -15.57 -43.52 23.99
CA PRO A 103 -16.86 -44.17 23.94
C PRO A 103 -17.97 -43.15 24.10
N VAL A 104 -18.91 -43.10 23.15
CA VAL A 104 -20.13 -42.32 23.32
C VAL A 104 -21.06 -43.14 24.23
N PRO A 105 -21.54 -42.59 25.36
CA PRO A 105 -22.45 -43.30 26.24
C PRO A 105 -23.69 -43.71 25.45
N SER A 106 -24.08 -44.98 25.58
CA SER A 106 -25.32 -45.47 24.99
C SER A 106 -26.50 -44.81 25.71
N PRO A 107 -27.66 -44.62 25.06
CA PRO A 107 -28.89 -44.19 25.74
C PRO A 107 -29.25 -45.03 26.97
N ALA A 108 -28.75 -46.27 27.07
CA ALA A 108 -28.89 -47.14 28.24
C ALA A 108 -28.07 -46.68 29.46
N ASP A 109 -26.98 -45.93 29.26
CA ASP A 109 -26.07 -45.42 30.30
C ASP A 109 -26.56 -44.08 30.87
N MET A 110 -27.49 -43.41 30.18
CA MET A 110 -28.12 -42.16 30.58
C MET A 110 -29.48 -42.41 31.26
N LYS A 111 -29.51 -43.19 32.35
CA LYS A 111 -30.68 -43.22 33.24
C LYS A 111 -30.58 -42.07 34.28
N PRO A 112 -31.71 -41.45 34.66
CA PRO A 112 -31.73 -40.35 35.63
C PRO A 112 -31.28 -40.79 37.03
#